data_AF-A0A3S0BA21-F1
#
_entry.id   AF-A0A3S0BA21-F1
#
_cell.length_a   1.000
_cell.length_b   1.000
_cell.length_c   1.000
_cell.angle_alpha   90.00
_cell.angle_beta   90.00
_cell.angle_gamma   90.00
#
_symmetry.space_group_name_H-M   'P 1'
#
loop_
_entity.id
_entity.type
_entity.pdbx_description
1 polymer ?
#
loop_
_entity_poly.entity_id
_entity_poly.type
_entity_poly.pdbx_seq_one_letter_code
_entity_poly.pdbx_strand_id
1 'polypeptide(L)'
;MFEHSEAFIISSISWLRLIIESIGALVIAFGILVAVIGFIRLLGSKQSDGFTRVRINFAHYLALGLEFQLGADILSTAVAPTWEQIGK
;
A
#
# COMPACT_ATOMS: atom_id res chain seq x y z
N MET A 1 -8.06 34.31 3.58
CA MET A 1 -9.13 33.32 3.29
C MET A 1 -8.60 32.14 2.48
N PHE A 2 -7.85 32.38 1.39
CA PHE A 2 -7.27 31.30 0.56
C PHE A 2 -6.23 30.42 1.28
N GLU A 3 -5.37 30.99 2.15
CA GLU A 3 -4.35 30.19 2.87
C GLU A 3 -4.92 29.17 3.86
N HIS A 4 -6.04 29.47 4.53
CA HIS A 4 -6.69 28.51 5.43
C HIS A 4 -7.31 27.34 4.66
N SER A 5 -7.84 27.59 3.46
CA SER A 5 -8.37 26.54 2.60
C SER A 5 -7.27 25.62 2.07
N GLU A 6 -6.12 26.20 1.68
CA GLU A 6 -4.95 25.44 1.22
C GLU A 6 -4.39 24.54 2.32
N ALA A 7 -4.16 25.09 3.53
CA ALA A 7 -3.68 24.31 4.67
C ALA A 7 -4.63 23.15 5.03
N PHE A 8 -5.95 23.37 4.94
CA PHE A 8 -6.95 22.33 5.18
C PHE A 8 -6.89 21.22 4.14
N ILE A 9 -6.72 21.55 2.86
CA ILE A 9 -6.58 20.56 1.77
C ILE A 9 -5.30 19.74 1.96
N ILE A 10 -4.16 20.40 2.21
CA ILE A 10 -2.87 19.73 2.40
C ILE A 10 -2.93 18.73 3.57
N SER A 11 -3.49 19.17 4.70
CA SER A 11 -3.65 18.29 5.88
C SER A 11 -4.56 17.10 5.56
N SER A 12 -5.69 17.34 4.88
CA SER A 12 -6.64 16.29 4.50
C SER A 12 -6.00 15.23 3.58
N ILE A 13 -5.21 15.67 2.60
CA ILE A 13 -4.53 14.75 1.68
C ILE A 13 -3.42 13.98 2.40
N SER A 14 -2.70 14.61 3.33
CA SER A 14 -1.70 13.91 4.17
C SER A 14 -2.33 12.79 5.00
N TRP A 15 -3.47 13.04 5.64
CA TRP A 15 -4.21 12.00 6.38
C TRP A 15 -4.70 10.89 5.46
N LEU A 16 -5.26 11.24 4.30
CA LEU A 16 -5.73 10.26 3.32
C LEU A 16 -4.58 9.38 2.81
N ARG A 17 -3.43 9.98 2.47
CA ARG A 17 -2.22 9.27 2.09
C ARG A 17 -1.82 8.25 3.16
N LEU A 18 -1.72 8.68 4.41
CA LEU A 18 -1.32 7.80 5.52
C LEU A 18 -2.28 6.61 5.69
N ILE A 19 -3.58 6.84 5.55
CA ILE A 19 -4.60 5.77 5.61
C ILE A 19 -4.37 4.78 4.47
N ILE A 20 -4.17 5.25 3.24
CA ILE A 20 -3.95 4.38 2.07
C ILE A 20 -2.65 3.60 2.21
N GLU A 21 -1.55 4.23 2.64
CA GLU A 21 -0.28 3.55 2.92
C GLU A 21 -0.46 2.45 3.96
N SER A 22 -1.20 2.74 5.04
CA SER A 22 -1.48 1.78 6.11
C SER A 22 -2.29 0.59 5.58
N ILE A 23 -3.31 0.83 4.76
CA ILE A 23 -4.10 -0.23 4.13
C ILE A 23 -3.23 -1.08 3.22
N GLY A 24 -2.42 -0.48 2.35
CA GLY A 24 -1.50 -1.20 1.47
C GLY A 24 -0.51 -2.08 2.25
N ALA A 25 0.06 -1.55 3.33
CA ALA A 25 0.95 -2.30 4.22
C ALA A 25 0.24 -3.48 4.90
N LEU A 26 -1.00 -3.28 5.37
CA LEU A 26 -1.81 -4.35 5.99
C LEU A 26 -2.17 -5.45 4.97
N VAL A 27 -2.52 -5.09 3.74
CA VAL A 27 -2.81 -6.04 2.66
C VAL A 27 -1.58 -6.90 2.37
N ILE A 28 -0.41 -6.29 2.26
CA ILE A 28 0.86 -7.02 2.05
C ILE A 28 1.15 -7.94 3.23
N ALA A 29 1.04 -7.44 4.47
CA ALA A 29 1.27 -8.23 5.68
C ALA A 29 0.34 -9.44 5.75
N PHE A 30 -0.95 -9.26 5.44
CA PHE A 30 -1.92 -10.35 5.39
C PHE A 30 -1.58 -11.37 4.29
N GLY A 31 -1.22 -10.90 3.09
CA GLY A 31 -0.76 -11.77 2.00
C GLY A 31 0.44 -12.63 2.39
N ILE A 32 1.41 -12.06 3.12
CA ILE A 32 2.57 -12.78 3.66
C ILE A 32 2.12 -13.88 4.62
N LEU A 33 1.24 -13.57 5.58
CA LEU A 33 0.73 -14.56 6.54
C LEU A 33 0.01 -15.72 5.82
N VAL A 34 -0.86 -15.41 4.86
CA VAL A 34 -1.56 -16.41 4.05
C VAL A 34 -0.57 -17.28 3.28
N ALA A 35 0.45 -16.67 2.66
CA ALA A 35 1.47 -17.40 1.89
C ALA A 35 2.30 -18.33 2.77
N VAL A 36 2.75 -17.85 3.94
CA VAL A 36 3.53 -18.64 4.91
C VAL A 36 2.73 -19.86 5.38
N ILE A 37 1.48 -19.65 5.81
CA ILE A 37 0.59 -20.75 6.23
C ILE A 37 0.37 -21.74 5.08
N GLY A 38 0.18 -21.23 3.86
CA GLY A 38 0.03 -22.05 2.65
C GLY A 38 1.25 -22.94 2.40
N PHE A 39 2.46 -22.36 2.41
CA PHE A 39 3.69 -23.12 2.19
C PHE A 39 3.96 -24.15 3.30
N ILE A 40 3.70 -23.83 4.57
CA ILE A 40 3.83 -24.78 5.68
C ILE A 40 2.93 -26.00 5.46
N ARG A 41 1.68 -25.80 5.04
CA ARG A 41 0.75 -26.91 4.72
C ARG A 41 1.26 -27.75 3.54
N LEU A 42 1.90 -27.13 2.56
CA LEU A 42 2.42 -27.79 1.37
C LEU A 42 3.62 -28.68 1.65
N LEU A 43 4.46 -28.36 2.63
CA LEU A 43 5.60 -29.19 3.04
C LEU A 43 5.17 -30.61 3.49
N GLY A 44 3.96 -30.75 4.03
CA GLY A 44 3.37 -32.04 4.38
C GLY A 44 2.63 -32.75 3.24
N SER A 45 2.52 -32.12 2.06
CA SER A 45 1.73 -32.62 0.93
C SER A 45 2.62 -32.98 -0.27
N LYS A 46 2.28 -34.03 -1.02
CA LYS A 46 2.99 -34.43 -2.25
C LYS A 46 2.48 -33.73 -3.53
N GLN A 47 1.67 -32.69 -3.41
CA GLN A 47 1.07 -32.01 -4.57
C GLN A 47 1.99 -30.90 -5.10
N SER A 48 2.54 -31.08 -6.30
CA SER A 48 3.42 -30.12 -6.99
C SER A 48 2.74 -28.79 -7.29
N ASP A 49 1.44 -28.81 -7.57
CA ASP A 49 0.73 -27.65 -8.13
C ASP A 49 0.33 -26.63 -7.07
N GLY A 50 0.33 -27.01 -5.80
CA GLY A 50 -0.07 -26.11 -4.71
C GLY A 50 0.94 -25.00 -4.46
N PHE A 51 2.23 -25.21 -4.71
CA PHE A 51 3.25 -24.17 -4.57
C PHE A 51 2.97 -22.99 -5.52
N THR A 52 2.67 -23.28 -6.79
CA THR A 52 2.30 -22.28 -7.79
C THR A 52 1.01 -21.54 -7.40
N ARG A 53 0.00 -22.25 -6.88
CA ARG A 53 -1.25 -21.61 -6.40
C ARG A 53 -1.00 -20.64 -5.25
N VAL A 54 -0.20 -21.02 -4.25
CA VAL A 54 0.15 -20.12 -3.13
C VAL A 54 0.91 -18.90 -3.65
N ARG A 55 1.84 -19.07 -4.59
CA ARG A 55 2.56 -17.94 -5.21
C ARG A 55 1.65 -16.99 -5.97
N ILE A 56 0.72 -17.50 -6.78
CA ILE A 56 -0.23 -16.66 -7.54
C ILE A 56 -1.15 -15.90 -6.59
N ASN A 57 -1.68 -16.57 -5.56
CA ASN A 57 -2.51 -15.90 -4.56
C ASN A 57 -1.74 -14.79 -3.83
N PHE A 58 -0.49 -15.07 -3.43
CA PHE A 58 0.38 -14.06 -2.82
C PHE A 58 0.66 -12.89 -3.76
N ALA A 59 0.88 -13.16 -5.05
CA ALA A 59 1.10 -12.12 -6.05
C ALA A 59 -0.10 -11.16 -6.17
N HIS A 60 -1.34 -11.64 -6.04
CA HIS A 60 -2.52 -10.76 -6.02
C HIS A 60 -2.54 -9.83 -4.80
N TYR A 61 -2.16 -10.30 -3.61
CA TYR A 61 -2.03 -9.44 -2.43
C TYR A 61 -0.94 -8.38 -2.60
N LEU A 62 0.20 -8.77 -3.18
CA LEU A 62 1.28 -7.82 -3.49
C LEU A 62 0.83 -6.78 -4.51
N ALA A 63 0.19 -7.19 -5.60
CA ALA A 63 -0.31 -6.28 -6.63
C ALA A 63 -1.28 -5.26 -6.02
N LEU A 64 -2.26 -5.72 -5.24
CA LEU A 64 -3.22 -4.83 -4.57
C LEU A 64 -2.54 -3.87 -3.58
N GLY A 65 -1.58 -4.37 -2.79
CA GLY A 65 -0.80 -3.54 -1.88
C GLY A 65 -0.01 -2.45 -2.61
N LEU A 66 0.61 -2.80 -3.74
CA LEU A 66 1.36 -1.87 -4.59
C LEU A 66 0.45 -0.84 -5.27
N GLU A 67 -0.75 -1.21 -5.67
CA GLU A 67 -1.75 -0.27 -6.21
C GLU A 67 -2.11 0.80 -5.18
N PHE A 68 -2.29 0.41 -3.91
CA PHE A 68 -2.51 1.38 -2.82
C PHE A 68 -1.27 2.24 -2.56
N GLN A 69 -0.07 1.66 -2.52
CA GLN A 69 1.16 2.43 -2.33
C GLN A 69 1.39 3.43 -3.46
N LEU A 70 1.13 3.04 -4.71
CA LEU A 70 1.18 3.94 -5.87
C LEU A 70 0.15 5.07 -5.73
N GLY A 71 -1.08 4.76 -5.30
CA GLY A 71 -2.10 5.78 -5.04
C GLY A 71 -1.66 6.79 -3.97
N ALA A 72 -1.04 6.32 -2.89
CA ALA A 72 -0.49 7.19 -1.84
C ALA A 72 0.66 8.08 -2.36
N ASP A 73 1.53 7.55 -3.21
CA ASP A 73 2.64 8.31 -3.81
C ASP A 73 2.13 9.38 -4.79
N ILE A 74 1.11 9.05 -5.60
CA ILE A 74 0.40 10.01 -6.46
C ILE A 74 -0.21 11.14 -5.61
N LEU A 75 -0.87 10.82 -4.49
CA LEU A 75 -1.40 11.86 -3.58
C LEU A 75 -0.28 12.74 -3.01
N SER A 76 0.89 12.18 -2.69
CA SER A 76 2.02 12.95 -2.20
C SER A 76 2.58 13.90 -3.24
N THR A 77 2.62 13.49 -4.52
CA THR A 77 3.12 14.34 -5.61
C THR A 77 2.11 15.39 -6.06
N ALA A 78 0.81 15.13 -5.92
CA ALA A 78 -0.25 16.09 -6.24
C ALA A 78 -0.27 17.33 -5.33
N VAL A 79 0.36 17.24 -4.15
CA VAL A 79 0.35 18.29 -3.11
C VAL A 79 1.77 18.75 -2.78
N ALA A 80 2.69 18.70 -3.74
CA ALA A 80 4.03 19.24 -3.54
C ALA A 80 3.94 20.72 -3.10
N PRO A 81 4.62 21.12 -2.01
CA PRO A 81 4.55 22.49 -1.50
C PRO A 81 5.01 23.47 -2.58
N THR A 82 4.35 24.62 -2.67
CA THR A 82 4.78 25.70 -3.56
C THR A 82 6.14 26.23 -3.09
N TRP A 83 7.00 26.66 -4.01
CA TRP A 83 8.37 27.13 -3.72
C TRP A 83 8.45 28.21 -2.62
N GLU A 84 7.38 28.97 -2.38
CA GLU A 84 7.27 29.95 -1.28
C GLU A 84 7.37 29.33 0.13
N GLN A 85 7.05 28.03 0.30
CA GLN A 85 7.15 27.34 1.60
C GLN A 85 8.53 26.74 1.88
N ILE A 86 9.37 26.59 0.86
CA ILE A 86 10.70 25.94 0.93
C ILE A 86 11.83 26.99 0.99
N GLY A 87 11.57 28.24 0.57
CA GLY A 87 12.57 29.30 0.42
C GLY A 87 12.79 30.23 1.62
N LYS A 88 12.42 29.84 2.84
CA LYS A 88 12.75 30.58 4.09
C LYS A 88 13.82 29.86 4.90
#